data_AF-A0A9E2ZK26-F1
#
_entry.id   AF-A0A9E2ZK26-F1
#
_cell.length_a   1.000
_cell.length_b   1.000
_cell.length_c   1.000
_cell.angle_alpha   90.00
_cell.angle_beta   90.00
_cell.angle_gamma   90.00
#
_symmetry.space_group_name_H-M   'P 1'
#
loop_
_entity.id
_entity.type
_entity.pdbx_description
1 polymer ?
#
loop_
_entity_poly.entity_id
_entity_poly.type
_entity_poly.pdbx_seq_one_letter_code
_entity_poly.pdbx_strand_id
1 'polypeptide(L)'
;MLLALAATALVAIALLSDLILPRLEELWQRSRARRERIPTTLYDPGRERRAEQRARTLLRSCVNEEEWAMYRDLGFIRVWGSQADGPDEAGGTGGAPYAYLIYPHRPIVAYLAQTHRLLNEYCVTFPDETRPFGSARLPDSDDVLAKWMALTGDEGRLISTANMHLPGRQLDPADVRRDLWRLGQWERARMRAGARGSSARVDSAG
;
A
#
# COMPACT_ATOMS: atom_id res chain seq x y z
N MET A 1 -53.56 -22.73 18.03
CA MET A 1 -52.48 -23.01 17.06
C MET A 1 -51.80 -21.75 16.55
N LEU A 2 -52.54 -20.69 16.20
CA LEU A 2 -51.97 -19.40 15.76
C LEU A 2 -50.98 -18.76 16.74
N LEU A 3 -51.26 -18.80 18.05
CA LEU A 3 -50.37 -18.25 19.08
C LEU A 3 -49.03 -18.99 19.20
N ALA A 4 -49.06 -20.31 19.06
CA ALA A 4 -47.83 -21.13 19.09
C ALA A 4 -46.95 -20.85 17.87
N LEU A 5 -47.56 -20.71 16.68
CA LEU A 5 -46.85 -20.34 15.45
C LEU A 5 -46.25 -18.93 15.54
N ALA A 6 -46.98 -17.98 16.11
CA ALA A 6 -46.50 -16.62 16.33
C ALA A 6 -45.29 -16.59 17.27
N ALA A 7 -45.33 -17.36 18.36
CA ALA A 7 -44.21 -17.46 19.30
C ALA A 7 -42.96 -18.07 18.65
N THR A 8 -43.12 -19.16 17.87
CA THR A 8 -41.99 -19.78 17.16
C THR A 8 -41.40 -18.88 16.07
N ALA A 9 -42.24 -18.10 15.37
CA ALA A 9 -41.77 -17.16 14.36
C ALA A 9 -40.93 -16.03 14.98
N LEU A 10 -41.35 -15.52 16.16
CA LEU A 10 -40.61 -14.48 16.88
C LEU A 10 -39.22 -14.96 17.32
N VAL A 11 -39.12 -16.18 17.84
CA VAL A 11 -37.84 -16.79 18.23
C VAL A 11 -36.95 -17.03 17.00
N ALA A 12 -37.52 -17.51 15.89
CA ALA A 12 -36.77 -17.70 14.65
C ALA A 12 -36.22 -16.38 14.10
N ILE A 13 -37.01 -15.30 14.12
CA ILE A 13 -36.59 -13.97 13.68
C ILE A 13 -35.48 -13.43 14.58
N ALA A 14 -35.59 -13.60 15.91
CA ALA A 14 -34.57 -13.18 16.86
C ALA A 14 -33.23 -13.93 16.69
N LEU A 15 -33.27 -15.23 16.37
CA LEU A 15 -32.06 -16.01 16.10
C LEU A 15 -31.45 -15.65 14.73
N LEU A 16 -32.28 -15.32 13.74
CA LEU A 16 -31.80 -14.89 12.41
C LEU A 16 -31.24 -13.46 12.42
N SER A 17 -31.69 -12.58 13.32
CA SER A 17 -31.19 -11.21 13.38
C SER A 17 -29.69 -11.15 13.69
N ASP A 18 -29.17 -12.01 14.56
CA ASP A 18 -27.74 -12.03 14.91
C ASP A 18 -26.83 -12.38 13.72
N LEU A 19 -27.34 -13.14 12.74
CA LEU A 19 -26.58 -13.46 11.52
C LEU A 19 -26.70 -12.38 10.44
N ILE A 20 -27.84 -11.69 10.39
CA ILE A 20 -28.18 -10.75 9.31
C ILE A 20 -27.69 -9.34 9.63
N LEU A 21 -27.73 -8.92 10.90
CA LEU A 21 -27.31 -7.59 11.37
C LEU A 21 -25.85 -7.23 10.99
N PRO A 22 -24.82 -8.06 11.24
CA PRO A 22 -23.44 -7.68 10.91
C PRO A 22 -23.21 -7.55 9.39
N ARG A 23 -23.93 -8.34 8.58
CA ARG A 23 -23.85 -8.27 7.11
C ARG A 23 -24.57 -7.05 6.55
N LEU A 24 -25.69 -6.67 7.14
CA LEU A 24 -26.41 -5.45 6.78
C LEU A 24 -25.63 -4.21 7.17
N GLU A 25 -24.98 -4.18 8.34
CA GLU A 25 -24.11 -3.06 8.73
C GLU A 25 -22.93 -2.87 7.77
N GLU A 26 -22.25 -3.94 7.35
CA GLU A 26 -21.17 -3.84 6.35
C GLU A 26 -21.65 -3.27 5.01
N LEU A 27 -22.82 -3.71 4.53
CA LEU A 27 -23.41 -3.21 3.28
C LEU A 27 -23.92 -1.77 3.43
N TRP A 28 -24.47 -1.44 4.59
CA TRP A 28 -24.98 -0.11 4.89
C TRP A 28 -23.84 0.89 5.05
N GLN A 29 -22.74 0.53 5.72
CA GLN A 29 -21.51 1.33 5.78
C GLN A 29 -20.88 1.51 4.39
N ARG A 30 -20.81 0.47 3.55
CA ARG A 30 -20.35 0.60 2.15
C ARG A 30 -21.24 1.53 1.32
N SER A 31 -22.55 1.47 1.52
CA SER A 31 -23.53 2.34 0.83
C SER A 31 -23.50 3.77 1.36
N ARG A 32 -23.26 3.96 2.66
CA ARG A 32 -23.14 5.26 3.34
C ARG A 32 -21.81 5.93 3.01
N ALA A 33 -20.72 5.20 2.88
CA ALA A 33 -19.46 5.71 2.33
C ALA A 33 -19.61 6.17 0.86
N ARG A 34 -20.55 5.57 0.10
CA ARG A 34 -20.93 6.05 -1.25
C ARG A 34 -21.98 7.18 -1.23
N ARG A 35 -22.72 7.36 -0.14
CA ARG A 35 -23.83 8.32 0.00
C ARG A 35 -23.55 9.51 0.92
N GLU A 36 -22.44 9.53 1.63
CA GLU A 36 -21.88 10.77 2.18
C GLU A 36 -21.46 11.64 1.00
N ARG A 37 -22.48 12.31 0.47
CA ARG A 37 -22.36 13.45 -0.42
C ARG A 37 -21.46 14.43 0.30
N ILE A 38 -20.23 14.45 -0.18
CA ILE A 38 -19.21 15.46 0.09
C ILE A 38 -19.92 16.82 0.06
N PRO A 39 -19.89 17.62 1.13
CA PRO A 39 -20.31 19.00 1.04
C PRO A 39 -19.46 19.62 -0.08
N THR A 40 -20.13 20.10 -1.13
CA THR A 40 -19.55 20.74 -2.31
C THR A 40 -18.97 22.10 -1.96
N THR A 41 -18.15 22.17 -0.92
CA THR A 41 -17.33 23.31 -0.57
C THR A 41 -16.14 23.31 -1.52
N LEU A 42 -16.26 24.10 -2.59
CA LEU A 42 -15.14 24.64 -3.39
C LEU A 42 -14.05 23.60 -3.76
N TYR A 43 -14.42 22.62 -4.58
CA TYR A 43 -13.45 21.77 -5.27
C TYR A 43 -12.62 22.62 -6.25
N ASP A 44 -11.35 22.91 -5.90
CA ASP A 44 -10.38 23.59 -6.75
C ASP A 44 -9.28 22.61 -7.19
N PRO A 45 -9.33 22.09 -8.44
CA PRO A 45 -8.30 21.20 -8.98
C PRO A 45 -6.88 21.79 -8.92
N GLY A 46 -6.74 23.12 -8.94
CA GLY A 46 -5.45 23.79 -8.84
C GLY A 46 -4.84 23.71 -7.44
N ARG A 47 -5.64 23.53 -6.41
CA ARG A 47 -5.17 23.35 -5.02
C ARG A 47 -4.61 21.95 -4.80
N GLU A 48 -5.30 20.92 -5.29
CA GLU A 48 -4.86 19.51 -5.19
C GLU A 48 -3.54 19.31 -5.92
N ARG A 49 -3.38 19.86 -7.14
CA ARG A 49 -2.12 19.78 -7.88
C ARG A 49 -0.96 20.44 -7.15
N ARG A 50 -1.18 21.59 -6.50
CA ARG A 50 -0.14 22.27 -5.69
C ARG A 50 0.22 21.48 -4.44
N ALA A 51 -0.77 20.85 -3.80
CA ALA A 51 -0.52 19.97 -2.66
C ALA A 51 0.33 18.76 -3.08
N GLU A 52 -0.03 18.12 -4.20
CA GLU A 52 0.74 17.01 -4.76
C GLU A 52 2.15 17.44 -5.17
N GLN A 53 2.32 18.60 -5.81
CA GLN A 53 3.66 19.10 -6.15
C GLN A 53 4.55 19.33 -4.91
N ARG A 54 3.97 19.84 -3.81
CA ARG A 54 4.70 20.00 -2.55
C ARG A 54 5.05 18.65 -1.94
N ALA A 55 4.09 17.73 -1.85
CA ALA A 55 4.31 16.38 -1.34
C ALA A 55 5.38 15.64 -2.16
N ARG A 56 5.35 15.79 -3.48
CA ARG A 56 6.34 15.22 -4.39
C ARG A 56 7.74 15.81 -4.19
N THR A 57 7.83 17.10 -3.87
CA THR A 57 9.09 17.77 -3.53
C THR A 57 9.63 17.25 -2.20
N LEU A 58 8.76 17.07 -1.21
CA LEU A 58 9.12 16.54 0.10
C LEU A 58 9.61 15.09 -0.04
N LEU A 59 8.85 14.24 -0.72
CA LEU A 59 9.22 12.85 -1.00
C LEU A 59 10.62 12.78 -1.62
N ARG A 60 10.89 13.56 -2.67
CA ARG A 60 12.21 13.64 -3.31
C ARG A 60 13.34 14.02 -2.34
N SER A 61 13.07 14.86 -1.35
CA SER A 61 14.08 15.28 -0.37
C SER A 61 14.33 14.26 0.74
N CYS A 62 13.38 13.36 1.00
CA CYS A 62 13.46 12.37 2.07
C CYS A 62 14.01 11.02 1.61
N VAL A 63 13.68 10.59 0.39
CA VAL A 63 14.08 9.28 -0.15
C VAL A 63 15.37 9.39 -0.96
N ASN A 64 16.05 8.27 -1.16
CA ASN A 64 17.27 8.26 -1.97
C ASN A 64 16.95 8.45 -3.48
N GLU A 65 17.96 8.72 -4.31
CA GLU A 65 17.77 8.99 -5.74
C GLU A 65 17.19 7.78 -6.50
N GLU A 66 17.47 6.55 -6.06
CA GLU A 66 16.93 5.33 -6.67
C GLU A 66 15.43 5.20 -6.41
N GLU A 67 15.02 5.34 -5.15
CA GLU A 67 13.63 5.32 -4.69
C GLU A 67 12.81 6.44 -5.33
N TRP A 68 13.37 7.65 -5.39
CA TRP A 68 12.76 8.78 -6.07
C TRP A 68 12.55 8.50 -7.56
N ALA A 69 13.58 7.96 -8.24
CA ALA A 69 13.48 7.62 -9.65
C ALA A 69 12.47 6.48 -9.90
N MET A 70 12.41 5.48 -9.01
CA MET A 70 11.36 4.45 -9.05
C MET A 70 9.98 5.07 -8.95
N TYR A 71 9.72 5.93 -7.96
CA TYR A 71 8.42 6.56 -7.80
C TYR A 71 8.04 7.40 -9.03
N ARG A 72 8.96 8.22 -9.53
CA ARG A 72 8.76 9.07 -10.70
C ARG A 72 8.41 8.27 -11.95
N ASP A 73 9.09 7.14 -12.18
CA ASP A 73 9.00 6.39 -13.44
C ASP A 73 7.95 5.25 -13.38
N LEU A 74 7.73 4.68 -12.20
CA LEU A 74 6.88 3.50 -12.00
C LEU A 74 5.57 3.81 -11.26
N GLY A 75 5.55 4.86 -10.43
CA GLY A 75 4.43 5.23 -9.57
C GLY A 75 4.41 4.53 -8.20
N PHE A 76 5.48 3.81 -7.85
CA PHE A 76 5.66 3.11 -6.58
C PHE A 76 7.15 3.00 -6.22
N ILE A 77 7.45 2.66 -4.96
CA ILE A 77 8.82 2.48 -4.46
C ILE A 77 9.00 1.04 -3.97
N ARG A 78 10.21 0.49 -4.15
CA ARG A 78 10.63 -0.76 -3.51
C ARG A 78 11.53 -0.49 -2.31
N VAL A 79 11.16 -1.02 -1.14
CA VAL A 79 11.97 -1.02 0.08
C VAL A 79 12.37 -2.45 0.44
N TRP A 80 13.64 -2.69 0.76
CA TRP A 80 14.11 -4.01 1.20
C TRP A 80 13.67 -4.28 2.65
N GLY A 81 13.27 -5.53 2.93
CA GLY A 81 12.99 -5.96 4.29
C GLY A 81 14.27 -6.12 5.10
N SER A 82 14.21 -5.72 6.37
CA SER A 82 15.34 -5.80 7.30
C SER A 82 15.32 -7.07 8.15
N GLN A 83 14.19 -7.78 8.26
CA GLN A 83 14.04 -9.00 9.07
C GLN A 83 14.44 -10.28 8.31
N ALA A 84 15.47 -10.21 7.45
CA ALA A 84 15.97 -11.39 6.73
C ALA A 84 16.54 -12.47 7.67
N ASP A 85 16.85 -12.11 8.91
CA ASP A 85 17.02 -13.05 10.02
C ASP A 85 15.64 -13.38 10.59
N GLY A 86 15.08 -14.53 10.19
CA GLY A 86 13.87 -15.07 10.79
C GLY A 86 14.04 -15.28 12.30
N PRO A 87 12.95 -15.50 13.06
CA PRO A 87 13.06 -15.76 14.50
C PRO A 87 14.03 -16.92 14.77
N ASP A 88 14.98 -16.71 15.69
CA ASP A 88 16.10 -17.61 16.02
C ASP A 88 15.68 -19.06 16.35
N GLU A 89 14.40 -19.33 16.61
CA GLU A 89 13.92 -20.62 17.12
C GLU A 89 13.42 -21.63 16.07
N ALA A 90 13.37 -21.28 14.78
CA ALA A 90 12.88 -22.20 13.76
C ALA A 90 13.76 -22.24 12.52
N GLY A 91 14.94 -22.87 12.65
CA GLY A 91 15.73 -23.41 11.53
C GLY A 91 15.85 -22.47 10.34
N GLY A 92 16.65 -21.40 10.50
CA GLY A 92 16.80 -20.33 9.54
C GLY A 92 17.04 -20.83 8.11
N THR A 93 16.06 -20.63 7.24
CA THR A 93 16.30 -20.58 5.80
C THR A 93 16.99 -19.25 5.54
N GLY A 94 18.33 -19.18 5.67
CA GLY A 94 19.15 -17.96 5.54
C GLY A 94 18.56 -16.99 4.51
N GLY A 95 17.90 -15.94 5.03
CA GLY A 95 16.72 -15.32 4.43
C GLY A 95 16.83 -15.05 2.93
N ALA A 96 15.90 -15.59 2.15
CA ALA A 96 15.69 -15.05 0.80
C ALA A 96 15.32 -13.56 0.97
N PRO A 97 16.04 -12.61 0.34
CA PRO A 97 15.79 -11.20 0.52
C PRO A 97 14.38 -10.90 0.02
N TYR A 98 13.50 -10.51 0.94
CA TYR A 98 12.16 -10.07 0.64
C TYR A 98 12.14 -8.54 0.60
N ALA A 99 11.13 -8.00 -0.07
CA ALA A 99 10.97 -6.56 -0.26
C ALA A 99 9.50 -6.17 -0.23
N TYR A 100 9.27 -4.88 -0.07
CA TYR A 100 7.97 -4.23 -0.04
C TYR A 100 7.80 -3.34 -1.26
N LEU A 101 6.63 -3.39 -1.87
CA LEU A 101 6.16 -2.37 -2.81
C LEU A 101 5.24 -1.40 -2.10
N ILE A 102 5.55 -0.11 -2.20
CA ILE A 102 4.79 0.98 -1.60
C ILE A 102 4.06 1.73 -2.70
N TYR A 103 2.74 1.69 -2.64
CA TYR A 103 1.84 2.34 -3.60
C TYR A 103 1.05 3.48 -2.94
N PRO A 104 0.75 4.56 -3.68
CA PRO A 104 -0.24 5.55 -3.25
C PRO A 104 -1.61 4.91 -3.03
N HIS A 105 -2.21 5.16 -1.86
CA HIS A 105 -3.57 4.80 -1.47
C HIS A 105 -3.95 3.32 -1.67
N ARG A 106 -2.95 2.45 -1.72
CA ARG A 106 -3.06 0.99 -1.87
C ARG A 106 -2.24 0.31 -0.77
N PRO A 107 -2.53 -0.96 -0.44
CA PRO A 107 -1.75 -1.67 0.57
C PRO A 107 -0.28 -1.80 0.16
N ILE A 108 0.58 -1.94 1.17
CA ILE A 108 1.98 -2.30 0.96
C ILE A 108 2.01 -3.80 0.62
N VAL A 109 2.73 -4.18 -0.42
CA VAL A 109 2.83 -5.59 -0.83
C VAL A 109 4.21 -6.14 -0.52
N ALA A 110 4.29 -7.17 0.33
CA ALA A 110 5.52 -7.92 0.53
C ALA A 110 5.67 -9.01 -0.54
N TYR A 111 6.89 -9.22 -1.01
CA TYR A 111 7.23 -10.27 -1.98
C TYR A 111 8.66 -10.78 -1.79
N LEU A 112 8.95 -11.99 -2.26
CA LEU A 112 10.31 -12.53 -2.35
C LEU A 112 11.01 -11.98 -3.59
N ALA A 113 12.15 -11.32 -3.43
CA ALA A 113 12.82 -10.69 -4.58
C ALA A 113 13.39 -11.71 -5.57
N GLN A 114 13.78 -12.89 -5.12
CA GLN A 114 14.33 -13.93 -5.99
C GLN A 114 13.27 -14.56 -6.92
N THR A 115 12.06 -14.80 -6.40
CA THR A 115 11.01 -15.56 -7.09
C THR A 115 9.82 -14.70 -7.53
N HIS A 116 9.78 -13.44 -7.09
CA HIS A 116 8.62 -12.54 -7.23
C HIS A 116 7.32 -13.10 -6.64
N ARG A 117 7.43 -14.06 -5.70
CA ARG A 117 6.27 -14.62 -5.00
C ARG A 117 5.72 -13.57 -4.04
N LEU A 118 4.44 -13.25 -4.17
CA LEU A 118 3.74 -12.37 -3.25
C LEU A 118 3.56 -13.08 -1.90
N LEU A 119 3.83 -12.37 -0.82
CA LEU A 119 3.76 -12.86 0.54
C LEU A 119 2.47 -12.39 1.20
N ASN A 120 2.33 -11.07 1.42
CA ASN A 120 1.23 -10.45 2.15
C ASN A 120 0.90 -9.05 1.61
N GLU A 121 -0.33 -8.61 1.87
CA GLU A 121 -0.79 -7.23 1.70
C GLU A 121 -0.99 -6.58 3.07
N TYR A 122 -0.25 -5.51 3.38
CA TYR A 122 -0.36 -4.75 4.62
C TYR A 122 -1.18 -3.50 4.40
N CYS A 123 -2.35 -3.47 5.01
CA CYS A 123 -3.32 -2.42 4.84
C CYS A 123 -3.15 -1.40 5.95
N VAL A 124 -2.50 -0.31 5.61
CA VAL A 124 -2.23 0.80 6.51
C VAL A 124 -2.90 2.05 5.98
N THR A 125 -3.51 2.82 6.87
CA THR A 125 -4.16 4.09 6.53
C THR A 125 -3.60 5.15 7.45
N PHE A 126 -3.06 6.20 6.85
CA PHE A 126 -2.59 7.38 7.56
C PHE A 126 -3.65 8.48 7.38
N PRO A 127 -4.49 8.74 8.39
CA PRO A 127 -5.52 9.77 8.28
C PRO A 127 -4.89 11.16 8.25
N ASP A 128 -5.43 12.06 7.42
CA ASP A 128 -5.12 13.49 7.51
C ASP A 128 -6.08 14.13 8.54
N GLU A 129 -5.61 14.27 9.77
CA GLU A 129 -6.39 14.84 10.88
C GLU A 129 -6.66 16.34 10.68
N THR A 130 -5.80 17.03 9.93
CA THR A 130 -5.85 18.48 9.75
C THR A 130 -6.69 18.92 8.55
N ARG A 131 -6.97 18.01 7.60
CA ARG A 131 -7.75 18.22 6.37
C ARG A 131 -7.51 19.58 5.68
N PRO A 132 -6.26 20.07 5.53
CA PRO A 132 -6.01 21.42 5.04
C PRO A 132 -6.36 21.58 3.56
N PHE A 133 -6.57 20.47 2.84
CA PHE A 133 -6.90 20.43 1.41
C PHE A 133 -8.32 19.92 1.10
N GLY A 134 -9.16 19.69 2.11
CA GLY A 134 -10.56 19.28 1.93
C GLY A 134 -10.77 17.79 1.60
N SER A 135 -9.71 17.02 1.34
CA SER A 135 -9.74 15.56 1.25
C SER A 135 -9.53 14.92 2.63
N ALA A 136 -10.16 13.76 2.88
CA ALA A 136 -9.88 12.93 4.05
C ALA A 136 -8.60 12.08 3.88
N ARG A 137 -7.95 12.17 2.71
CA ARG A 137 -6.76 11.41 2.33
C ARG A 137 -5.61 12.38 2.08
N LEU A 138 -4.42 11.94 2.45
CA LEU A 138 -3.16 12.59 2.11
C LEU A 138 -2.97 12.68 0.59
N PRO A 139 -2.12 13.58 0.08
CA PRO A 139 -1.63 13.51 -1.30
C PRO A 139 -0.94 12.18 -1.61
N ASP A 140 -0.90 11.79 -2.89
CA ASP A 140 -0.35 10.49 -3.33
C ASP A 140 1.10 10.31 -2.85
N SER A 141 1.94 11.33 -3.10
CA SER A 141 3.36 11.31 -2.71
C SER A 141 3.57 11.30 -1.19
N ASP A 142 2.64 11.88 -0.44
CA ASP A 142 2.74 11.99 1.02
C ASP A 142 2.31 10.69 1.71
N ASP A 143 1.28 10.01 1.19
CA ASP A 143 0.91 8.66 1.63
C ASP A 143 2.04 7.64 1.40
N VAL A 144 2.72 7.73 0.25
CA VAL A 144 3.94 6.93 -0.02
C VAL A 144 5.05 7.27 0.97
N LEU A 145 5.29 8.56 1.24
CA LEU A 145 6.29 8.99 2.21
C LEU A 145 5.98 8.45 3.61
N ALA A 146 4.73 8.55 4.07
CA ALA A 146 4.30 8.05 5.37
C ALA A 146 4.52 6.53 5.50
N LYS A 147 4.15 5.75 4.49
CA LYS A 147 4.40 4.30 4.43
C LYS A 147 5.89 3.98 4.43
N TRP A 148 6.68 4.73 3.67
CA TRP A 148 8.13 4.56 3.61
C TRP A 148 8.77 4.84 4.97
N MET A 149 8.43 5.96 5.62
CA MET A 149 8.95 6.33 6.94
C MET A 149 8.56 5.30 8.01
N ALA A 150 7.35 4.74 7.92
CA ALA A 150 6.90 3.72 8.87
C ALA A 150 7.68 2.40 8.69
N LEU A 151 7.95 1.99 7.44
CA LEU A 151 8.75 0.80 7.15
C LEU A 151 10.23 0.99 7.54
N THR A 152 10.84 2.12 7.21
CA THR A 152 12.26 2.36 7.47
C THR A 152 12.57 2.71 8.92
N GLY A 153 11.59 3.29 9.64
CA GLY A 153 11.73 3.61 11.06
C GLY A 153 11.55 2.40 11.98
N ASP A 154 10.48 1.63 11.78
CA ASP A 154 10.16 0.44 12.58
C ASP A 154 9.26 -0.53 11.79
N GLU A 155 9.89 -1.34 10.95
CA GLU A 155 9.25 -2.37 10.13
C GLU A 155 8.40 -3.32 10.99
N GLY A 156 8.93 -3.78 12.12
CA GLY A 156 8.26 -4.74 13.00
C GLY A 156 6.97 -4.17 13.58
N ARG A 157 7.00 -2.93 14.07
CA ARG A 157 5.80 -2.25 14.57
C ARG A 157 4.77 -2.05 13.48
N LEU A 158 5.16 -1.63 12.28
CA LEU A 158 4.22 -1.48 11.16
C LEU A 158 3.54 -2.81 10.82
N ILE A 159 4.31 -3.89 10.70
CA ILE A 159 3.78 -5.22 10.39
C ILE A 159 2.81 -5.69 11.48
N SER A 160 3.16 -5.47 12.75
CA SER A 160 2.35 -5.91 13.89
C SER A 160 1.01 -5.19 14.04
N THR A 161 0.91 -3.93 13.60
CA THR A 161 -0.30 -3.11 13.71
C THR A 161 -1.10 -3.07 12.42
N ALA A 162 -0.48 -3.36 11.27
CA ALA A 162 -1.16 -3.36 9.99
C ALA A 162 -2.21 -4.48 9.90
N ASN A 163 -3.33 -4.18 9.24
CA ASN A 163 -4.28 -5.21 8.88
C ASN A 163 -3.72 -6.02 7.71
N MET A 164 -3.30 -7.25 7.99
CA MET A 164 -2.63 -8.13 7.04
C MET A 164 -3.63 -9.03 6.30
N HIS A 165 -3.50 -9.10 4.98
CA HIS A 165 -4.27 -10.01 4.13
C HIS A 165 -3.35 -10.84 3.24
N LEU A 166 -3.87 -11.99 2.81
CA LEU A 166 -3.24 -12.77 1.74
C LEU A 166 -3.31 -11.99 0.40
N PRO A 167 -2.33 -12.18 -0.50
CA PRO A 167 -2.34 -11.57 -1.82
C PRO A 167 -3.63 -11.89 -2.59
N GLY A 168 -4.21 -10.88 -3.22
CA GLY A 168 -5.47 -11.01 -3.96
C GLY A 168 -6.70 -10.49 -3.22
N ARG A 169 -6.54 -10.01 -1.99
CA ARG A 169 -7.67 -9.47 -1.21
C ARG A 169 -8.03 -8.05 -1.62
N GLN A 170 -7.05 -7.18 -1.78
CA GLN A 170 -7.26 -5.78 -2.17
C GLN A 170 -6.69 -5.46 -3.55
N LEU A 171 -5.57 -6.10 -3.92
CA LEU A 171 -4.94 -5.91 -5.22
C LEU A 171 -5.06 -7.18 -6.06
N ASP A 172 -5.26 -7.03 -7.36
CA ASP A 172 -5.15 -8.16 -8.29
C ASP A 172 -3.68 -8.62 -8.34
N PRO A 173 -3.36 -9.89 -8.01
CA PRO A 173 -1.99 -10.40 -8.10
C PRO A 173 -1.39 -10.28 -9.50
N ALA A 174 -2.21 -10.26 -10.56
CA ALA A 174 -1.74 -10.06 -11.93
C ALA A 174 -1.17 -8.65 -12.15
N ASP A 175 -1.81 -7.62 -11.58
CA ASP A 175 -1.33 -6.24 -11.65
C ASP A 175 0.00 -6.10 -10.91
N VAL A 176 0.11 -6.68 -9.72
CA VAL A 176 1.35 -6.67 -8.93
C VAL A 176 2.47 -7.39 -9.67
N ARG A 177 2.19 -8.56 -10.28
CA ARG A 177 3.19 -9.28 -11.10
C ARG A 177 3.66 -8.45 -12.29
N ARG A 178 2.75 -7.74 -12.95
CA ARG A 178 3.10 -6.80 -14.03
C ARG A 178 4.00 -5.67 -13.52
N ASP A 179 3.70 -5.12 -12.35
CA ASP A 179 4.54 -4.08 -11.75
C ASP A 179 5.92 -4.59 -11.34
N LEU A 180 6.03 -5.80 -10.79
CA LEU A 180 7.32 -6.46 -10.53
C LEU A 180 8.13 -6.70 -11.82
N TRP A 181 7.44 -7.07 -12.92
CA TRP A 181 8.09 -7.15 -14.22
C TRP A 181 8.60 -5.77 -14.70
N ARG A 182 7.79 -4.71 -14.54
CA ARG A 182 8.19 -3.33 -14.87
C ARG A 182 9.40 -2.88 -14.05
N LEU A 183 9.42 -3.19 -12.75
CA LEU A 183 10.55 -2.93 -11.85
C LEU A 183 11.82 -3.60 -12.36
N GLY A 184 11.77 -4.89 -12.68
CA GLY A 184 12.93 -5.61 -13.20
C GLY A 184 13.44 -5.07 -14.55
N GLN A 185 12.55 -4.60 -15.43
CA GLN A 185 12.97 -3.92 -16.67
C GLN A 185 13.66 -2.59 -16.39
N TRP A 186 13.11 -1.82 -15.46
CA TRP A 186 13.64 -0.53 -15.05
C TRP A 186 15.05 -0.67 -14.42
N GLU A 187 15.24 -1.65 -13.54
CA GLU A 187 16.55 -1.96 -12.92
C GLU A 187 17.58 -2.35 -14.00
N ARG A 188 17.22 -3.23 -14.94
CA ARG A 188 18.09 -3.61 -16.07
C ARG A 188 18.47 -2.42 -16.94
N ALA A 189 17.53 -1.52 -17.23
CA ALA A 189 17.78 -0.33 -18.04
C ALA A 189 18.81 0.59 -17.36
N ARG A 190 18.70 0.78 -16.05
CA ARG A 190 19.67 1.57 -15.26
C ARG A 190 21.04 0.92 -15.18
N MET A 191 21.12 -0.39 -14.97
CA MET A 191 22.41 -1.11 -14.97
C MET A 191 23.14 -0.94 -16.31
N ARG A 192 22.41 -1.00 -17.43
CA ARG A 192 22.96 -0.75 -18.78
C ARG A 192 23.37 0.71 -19.00
N ALA A 193 22.67 1.67 -18.38
CA ALA A 193 23.04 3.08 -18.46
C ALA A 193 24.29 3.38 -17.63
N GLY A 194 24.39 2.81 -16.42
CA GLY A 194 25.56 2.91 -15.55
C GLY A 194 26.82 2.33 -16.19
N ALA A 195 26.73 1.13 -16.76
CA ALA A 195 27.86 0.47 -17.45
C ALA A 195 28.39 1.26 -18.65
N ARG A 196 27.51 1.94 -19.40
CA ARG A 196 27.91 2.82 -20.51
C ARG A 196 28.58 4.11 -20.03
N GLY A 197 28.08 4.70 -18.95
CA GLY A 197 28.68 5.89 -18.33
C GLY A 197 30.07 5.63 -17.72
N SER A 198 30.31 4.44 -17.18
CA SER A 198 31.64 4.04 -16.68
C SER A 198 32.64 3.77 -17.81
N SER A 199 32.22 3.14 -18.91
CA SER A 199 33.09 2.89 -20.07
C SER A 199 33.58 4.20 -20.72
N ALA A 200 32.67 5.17 -20.93
CA ALA A 200 33.01 6.44 -21.58
C ALA A 200 33.98 7.31 -20.75
N ARG A 201 34.00 7.19 -19.42
CA ARG A 201 34.97 7.90 -18.57
C ARG A 201 36.38 7.34 -18.68
N VAL A 202 36.52 6.03 -18.84
CA VAL A 202 37.83 5.37 -18.97
C VAL A 202 38.48 5.78 -20.28
N ASP A 203 37.71 5.87 -21.36
CA ASP A 203 38.22 6.26 -22.68
C ASP A 203 38.60 7.75 -22.78
N SER A 204 38.05 8.61 -21.92
CA SER A 204 38.38 10.05 -21.88
C SER A 204 39.62 10.41 -21.03
N ALA A 205 40.21 9.43 -20.35
CA ALA A 205 41.35 9.62 -19.44
C ALA A 205 42.66 9.02 -19.95
N GLY A 206 42.69 8.53 -21.20
CA GLY A 206 43.89 8.06 -21.91
C GLY A 206 44.23 8.98 -23.08
#